data_AF-A0A920G1M6-F1
#
_entry.id   AF-A0A920G1M6-F1
#
_cell.length_a   1.000
_cell.length_b   1.000
_cell.length_c   1.000
_cell.angle_alpha   90.00
_cell.angle_beta   90.00
_cell.angle_gamma   90.00
#
_symmetry.space_group_name_H-M   'P 1'
#
loop_
_entity.id
_entity.type
_entity.pdbx_description
1 polymer ?
#
loop_
_entity_poly.entity_id
_entity_poly.type
_entity_poly.pdbx_seq_one_letter_code
_entity_poly.pdbx_strand_id
1 'polypeptide(L)'
;MANIASTTAGYENVSKMRASFLVIGPLLAREGYARVSMPGGCAIGTRPVDIHLKGLKTLGADIKVEKGFVIAEAKKGLTGNRIQLEKPSVGATQNLIMASTLAKGETKISNASIEPEVLDLIDCLKKMGANIEIDKKNILIDGQETLHGASHSVMFDRIEAATFAIAACITRGNLILRVAIQVSWNYLFIC
;
A
#
# COMPACT_ATOMS: atom_id res chain seq x y z
N MET A 1 -7.37 -18.91 -12.58
CA MET A 1 -6.95 -17.54 -12.20
C MET A 1 -7.96 -16.55 -12.74
N ALA A 2 -8.29 -15.48 -12.00
CA ALA A 2 -9.22 -14.45 -12.47
C ALA A 2 -8.56 -13.56 -13.55
N ASN A 3 -9.18 -13.32 -14.69
CA ASN A 3 -8.58 -12.50 -15.75
C ASN A 3 -8.63 -10.99 -15.40
N ILE A 4 -7.52 -10.26 -15.59
CA ILE A 4 -7.51 -8.80 -15.48
C ILE A 4 -8.02 -8.20 -16.79
N ALA A 5 -9.08 -7.39 -16.72
CA ALA A 5 -9.66 -6.76 -17.92
C ALA A 5 -8.77 -5.66 -18.52
N SER A 6 -7.98 -4.96 -17.70
CA SER A 6 -7.09 -3.89 -18.14
C SER A 6 -5.95 -3.64 -17.14
N THR A 7 -4.75 -3.42 -17.66
CA THR A 7 -3.57 -2.97 -16.91
C THR A 7 -3.42 -1.44 -16.91
N THR A 8 -4.43 -0.72 -17.42
CA THR A 8 -4.44 0.73 -17.52
C THR A 8 -5.38 1.37 -16.51
N ALA A 9 -4.84 2.23 -15.64
CA ALA A 9 -5.61 3.13 -14.79
C ALA A 9 -5.63 4.54 -15.41
N GLY A 10 -6.77 4.89 -16.02
CA GLY A 10 -6.96 6.12 -16.79
C GLY A 10 -7.02 7.40 -15.94
N TYR A 11 -6.86 8.53 -16.62
CA TYR A 11 -6.91 9.87 -16.01
C TYR A 11 -8.20 10.11 -15.23
N GLU A 12 -9.34 9.64 -15.76
CA GLU A 12 -10.64 9.91 -15.15
C GLU A 12 -10.77 9.40 -13.71
N ASN A 13 -10.16 8.25 -13.41
CA ASN A 13 -10.17 7.66 -12.07
C ASN A 13 -9.06 8.26 -11.19
N VAL A 14 -7.85 8.39 -11.74
CA VAL A 14 -6.69 8.84 -10.97
C VAL A 14 -6.76 10.34 -10.62
N SER A 15 -7.35 11.16 -11.49
CA SER A 15 -7.55 12.59 -11.22
C SER A 15 -8.54 12.84 -10.09
N LYS A 16 -9.58 11.99 -9.97
CA LYS A 16 -10.57 12.04 -8.89
C LYS A 16 -10.04 11.46 -7.57
N MET A 17 -9.26 10.38 -7.64
CA MET A 17 -8.72 9.70 -6.47
C MET A 17 -7.24 9.36 -6.66
N ARG A 18 -6.36 10.13 -6.00
CA ARG A 18 -4.91 9.91 -6.01
C ARG A 18 -4.50 8.50 -5.54
N ALA A 19 -5.23 7.92 -4.59
CA ALA A 19 -4.98 6.56 -4.08
C ALA A 19 -5.08 5.49 -5.18
N SER A 20 -5.75 5.78 -6.30
CA SER A 20 -5.77 4.91 -7.48
C SER A 20 -4.38 4.57 -8.01
N PHE A 21 -3.36 5.38 -7.69
CA PHE A 21 -1.97 5.09 -8.06
C PHE A 21 -1.43 3.78 -7.44
N LEU A 22 -2.01 3.30 -6.33
CA LEU A 22 -1.58 2.08 -5.64
C LEU A 22 -1.73 0.80 -6.46
N VAL A 23 -2.50 0.81 -7.56
CA VAL A 23 -2.64 -0.38 -8.40
C VAL A 23 -1.38 -0.68 -9.22
N ILE A 24 -0.45 0.27 -9.38
CA ILE A 24 0.72 0.08 -10.23
C ILE A 24 1.61 -1.09 -9.75
N GLY A 25 1.82 -1.24 -8.44
CA GLY A 25 2.62 -2.32 -7.86
C GLY A 25 2.04 -3.71 -8.11
N PRO A 26 0.80 -4.01 -7.70
CA PRO A 26 0.19 -5.32 -7.93
C PRO A 26 -0.04 -5.63 -9.41
N LEU A 27 -0.38 -4.64 -10.25
CA LEU A 27 -0.46 -4.86 -11.71
C LEU A 27 0.89 -5.22 -12.30
N LEU A 28 1.96 -4.51 -11.90
CA LEU A 28 3.30 -4.80 -12.40
C LEU A 28 3.81 -6.16 -11.94
N ALA A 29 3.57 -6.53 -10.68
CA ALA A 29 3.95 -7.82 -10.13
C ALA A 29 3.23 -8.99 -10.83
N ARG A 30 1.95 -8.80 -11.15
CA ARG A 30 1.10 -9.86 -11.69
C ARG A 30 1.14 -9.98 -13.21
N GLU A 31 1.12 -8.86 -13.92
CA GLU A 31 1.00 -8.81 -15.38
C GLU A 31 2.31 -8.39 -16.07
N GLY A 32 3.34 -7.99 -15.31
CA GLY A 32 4.60 -7.48 -15.86
C GLY A 32 4.46 -6.13 -16.58
N TYR A 33 3.28 -5.51 -16.55
CA TYR A 33 2.99 -4.24 -17.20
C TYR A 33 1.92 -3.44 -16.43
N ALA A 34 2.14 -2.14 -16.27
CA ALA A 34 1.14 -1.23 -15.74
C ALA A 34 1.23 0.15 -16.40
N ARG A 35 0.08 0.72 -16.78
CA ARG A 35 -0.02 2.09 -17.30
C ARG A 35 -0.97 2.91 -16.45
N VAL A 36 -0.43 3.77 -15.61
CA VAL A 36 -1.21 4.50 -14.59
C VAL A 36 -1.03 6.00 -14.78
N SER A 37 -2.13 6.75 -14.82
CA SER A 37 -2.04 8.21 -14.94
C SER A 37 -1.28 8.82 -13.75
N MET A 38 -0.50 9.86 -13.99
CA MET A 38 0.17 10.61 -12.94
C MET A 38 -0.90 11.35 -12.10
N PRO A 39 -0.88 11.22 -10.77
CA PRO A 39 -1.77 12.03 -9.95
C PRO A 39 -1.43 13.51 -10.11
N GLY A 40 -2.46 14.33 -10.25
CA GLY A 40 -2.31 15.79 -10.30
C GLY A 40 -1.88 16.41 -8.96
N GLY A 41 -1.87 17.75 -8.93
CA GLY A 41 -1.67 18.52 -7.71
C GLY A 41 -2.79 18.28 -6.70
N CYS A 42 -2.47 18.30 -5.41
CA CYS A 42 -3.43 18.18 -4.32
C CYS A 42 -3.50 19.51 -3.56
N ALA A 43 -4.69 19.94 -3.16
CA ALA A 43 -4.91 21.20 -2.45
C ALA A 43 -4.14 21.30 -1.11
N ILE A 44 -3.77 20.15 -0.53
CA ILE A 44 -3.06 20.05 0.76
C ILE A 44 -1.53 20.20 0.57
N GLY A 45 -1.03 20.19 -0.67
CA GLY A 45 0.39 20.37 -0.98
C GLY A 45 0.93 19.40 -2.03
N THR A 46 2.22 19.55 -2.35
CA THR A 46 2.89 18.67 -3.31
C THR A 46 3.12 17.29 -2.71
N ARG A 47 2.61 16.27 -3.39
CA ARG A 47 2.83 14.87 -3.05
C ARG A 47 3.43 14.23 -4.29
N PRO A 48 4.75 14.13 -4.42
CA PRO A 48 5.34 13.44 -5.56
C PRO A 48 5.16 11.91 -5.42
N VAL A 49 5.20 11.19 -6.53
CA VAL A 49 5.16 9.71 -6.58
C VAL A 49 6.55 9.11 -6.80
N ASP A 50 7.59 9.95 -6.75
CA ASP A 50 9.00 9.61 -6.98
C ASP A 50 9.48 8.44 -6.12
N ILE A 51 9.07 8.40 -4.84
CA ILE A 51 9.44 7.30 -3.92
C ILE A 51 8.91 5.95 -4.43
N HIS A 52 7.70 5.92 -4.99
CA HIS A 52 7.14 4.69 -5.58
C HIS A 52 7.96 4.26 -6.79
N LEU A 53 8.26 5.22 -7.69
CA LEU A 53 8.96 4.93 -8.93
C LEU A 53 10.41 4.48 -8.68
N LYS A 54 11.11 5.14 -7.75
CA LYS A 54 12.45 4.74 -7.33
C LYS A 54 12.47 3.30 -6.81
N GLY A 55 11.56 2.95 -5.90
CA GLY A 55 11.50 1.59 -5.36
C GLY A 55 11.15 0.53 -6.41
N LEU A 56 10.21 0.81 -7.31
CA LEU A 56 9.87 -0.12 -8.40
C LEU A 56 11.04 -0.31 -9.38
N LYS A 57 11.79 0.76 -9.70
CA LYS A 57 13.04 0.64 -10.48
C LYS A 57 14.07 -0.25 -9.78
N THR A 58 14.20 -0.13 -8.46
CA THR A 58 15.11 -0.99 -7.67
C THR A 58 14.73 -2.48 -7.76
N LEU A 59 13.44 -2.79 -7.94
CA LEU A 59 12.95 -4.15 -8.21
C LEU A 59 13.11 -4.60 -9.67
N GLY A 60 13.75 -3.79 -10.52
CA GLY A 60 14.02 -4.12 -11.92
C GLY A 60 12.97 -3.64 -12.92
N ALA A 61 12.02 -2.79 -12.53
CA ALA A 61 11.05 -2.21 -13.46
C ALA A 61 11.69 -1.15 -14.38
N ASP A 62 11.42 -1.23 -15.68
CA ASP A 62 11.61 -0.10 -16.60
C ASP A 62 10.43 0.86 -16.44
N ILE A 63 10.71 2.15 -16.21
CA ILE A 63 9.68 3.15 -15.95
C ILE A 63 9.89 4.36 -16.85
N LYS A 64 8.87 4.67 -17.64
CA LYS A 64 8.79 5.85 -18.49
C LYS A 64 7.62 6.72 -18.07
N VAL A 65 7.78 8.03 -18.20
CA VAL A 65 6.72 9.00 -17.96
C VAL A 65 6.43 9.70 -19.28
N GLU A 66 5.26 9.43 -19.85
CA GLU A 66 4.87 9.93 -21.18
C GLU A 66 3.44 10.47 -21.14
N LYS A 67 3.25 11.70 -21.63
CA LYS A 67 1.93 12.35 -21.77
C LYS A 67 1.07 12.28 -20.48
N GLY A 68 1.69 12.43 -19.31
CA GLY A 68 1.00 12.37 -18.01
C GLY A 68 0.65 10.97 -17.51
N PHE A 69 1.26 9.92 -18.08
CA PHE A 69 1.16 8.54 -17.60
C PHE A 69 2.51 8.02 -17.15
N VAL A 70 2.49 7.21 -16.09
CA VAL A 70 3.58 6.29 -15.75
C VAL A 70 3.34 4.98 -16.48
N ILE A 71 4.29 4.58 -17.29
CA ILE A 71 4.33 3.29 -17.97
C ILE A 71 5.45 2.49 -17.30
N ALA A 72 5.08 1.40 -16.63
CA ALA A 72 6.00 0.51 -15.94
C ALA A 72 5.97 -0.88 -16.59
N GLU A 73 7.16 -1.42 -16.90
CA GLU A 73 7.32 -2.73 -17.53
C GLU A 73 8.34 -3.58 -16.75
N ALA A 74 8.03 -4.86 -16.57
CA ALA A 74 8.88 -5.86 -15.95
C ALA A 74 8.82 -7.15 -16.79
N LYS A 75 9.41 -7.11 -18.00
CA LYS A 75 9.31 -8.20 -18.99
C LYS A 75 9.79 -9.56 -18.50
N LYS A 76 10.69 -9.59 -17.51
CA LYS A 76 11.24 -10.81 -16.90
C LYS A 76 10.70 -11.04 -15.47
N GLY A 77 9.60 -10.37 -15.12
CA GLY A 77 9.16 -10.24 -13.73
C GLY A 77 10.00 -9.24 -12.94
N LEU A 78 9.55 -8.95 -11.72
CA LEU A 78 10.32 -8.18 -10.75
C LEU A 78 11.34 -9.07 -10.05
N THR A 79 12.44 -8.50 -9.57
CA THR A 79 13.47 -9.20 -8.79
C THR A 79 13.63 -8.55 -7.43
N GLY A 80 13.66 -9.36 -6.38
CA GLY A 80 13.82 -8.89 -5.02
C GLY A 80 15.13 -8.13 -4.80
N ASN A 81 15.08 -7.09 -3.96
CA ASN A 81 16.23 -6.22 -3.72
C ASN A 81 16.10 -5.48 -2.37
N ARG A 82 17.13 -4.71 -2.00
CA ARG A 82 17.13 -3.85 -0.81
C ARG A 82 16.71 -2.43 -1.18
N ILE A 83 15.59 -1.98 -0.62
CA ILE A 83 15.01 -0.65 -0.86
C ILE A 83 15.08 0.15 0.43
N GLN A 84 15.81 1.26 0.41
CA GLN A 84 15.84 2.22 1.53
C GLN A 84 14.92 3.39 1.19
N LEU A 85 13.85 3.57 1.97
CA LEU A 85 12.95 4.72 1.78
C LEU A 85 13.55 5.97 2.44
N GLU A 86 13.57 7.08 1.70
CA GLU A 86 14.02 8.40 2.18
C GLU A 86 13.12 8.94 3.30
N LYS A 87 11.82 8.62 3.23
CA LYS A 87 10.83 8.90 4.27
C LYS A 87 9.82 7.77 4.37
N PRO A 88 9.21 7.53 5.55
CA PRO A 88 8.22 6.46 5.76
C PRO A 88 6.88 6.80 5.09
N SER A 89 6.83 6.73 3.77
CA SER A 89 5.63 6.97 2.96
C SER A 89 4.70 5.76 3.01
N VAL A 90 3.47 5.93 3.52
CA VAL A 90 2.43 4.89 3.59
C VAL A 90 2.18 4.28 2.22
N GLY A 91 1.81 5.11 1.24
CA GLY A 91 1.46 4.62 -0.09
C GLY A 91 2.64 3.97 -0.82
N ALA A 92 3.86 4.48 -0.66
CA ALA A 92 5.03 3.86 -1.28
C ALA A 92 5.33 2.50 -0.64
N THR A 93 5.21 2.41 0.69
CA THR A 93 5.38 1.17 1.44
C THR A 93 4.38 0.12 0.96
N GLN A 94 3.08 0.43 0.93
CA GLN A 94 2.03 -0.49 0.46
C GLN A 94 2.30 -0.97 -0.98
N ASN A 95 2.62 -0.04 -1.87
CA ASN A 95 2.84 -0.35 -3.28
C ASN A 95 4.05 -1.27 -3.49
N LEU A 96 5.13 -1.04 -2.76
CA LEU A 96 6.33 -1.86 -2.83
C LEU A 96 6.16 -3.21 -2.15
N ILE A 97 5.39 -3.29 -1.06
CA ILE A 97 5.01 -4.58 -0.46
C ILE A 97 4.27 -5.41 -1.49
N MET A 98 3.17 -4.89 -2.05
CA MET A 98 2.37 -5.59 -3.05
C MET A 98 3.22 -6.01 -4.25
N ALA A 99 4.08 -5.11 -4.76
CA ALA A 99 4.97 -5.42 -5.88
C ALA A 99 5.96 -6.56 -5.57
N SER A 100 6.46 -6.61 -4.33
CA SER A 100 7.48 -7.56 -3.90
C SER A 100 6.93 -8.96 -3.60
N THR A 101 5.63 -9.09 -3.34
CA THR A 101 5.02 -10.39 -3.01
C THR A 101 5.17 -11.45 -4.12
N LEU A 102 5.34 -11.03 -5.38
CA LEU A 102 5.58 -11.91 -6.53
C LEU A 102 6.94 -11.65 -7.20
N ALA A 103 7.81 -10.85 -6.59
CA ALA A 103 9.15 -10.60 -7.14
C ALA A 103 10.04 -11.83 -6.92
N LYS A 104 10.94 -12.14 -7.84
CA LYS A 104 11.84 -13.29 -7.68
C LYS A 104 12.88 -13.02 -6.57
N GLY A 105 12.84 -13.79 -5.50
CA GLY A 105 13.78 -13.71 -4.38
C GLY A 105 13.35 -12.75 -3.28
N GLU A 106 14.26 -12.45 -2.35
CA GLU A 106 13.98 -11.65 -1.16
C GLU A 106 14.05 -10.14 -1.45
N THR A 107 13.04 -9.40 -0.99
CA THR A 107 13.05 -7.94 -0.89
C THR A 107 13.14 -7.51 0.57
N LYS A 108 14.01 -6.54 0.86
CA LYS A 108 14.02 -5.81 2.14
C LYS A 108 13.64 -4.35 1.92
N ILE A 109 12.57 -3.89 2.54
CA ILE A 109 12.16 -2.49 2.56
C ILE A 109 12.52 -1.90 3.93
N SER A 110 13.47 -0.97 3.96
CA SER A 110 13.94 -0.28 5.16
C SER A 110 13.31 1.11 5.30
N ASN A 111 13.10 1.55 6.54
CA ASN A 111 12.37 2.80 6.87
C ASN A 111 10.94 2.80 6.31
N ALA A 112 10.30 1.63 6.36
CA ALA A 112 8.90 1.45 5.99
C ALA A 112 7.95 2.19 6.93
N SER A 113 6.79 2.58 6.41
CA SER A 113 5.66 3.00 7.24
C SER A 113 5.07 1.78 7.95
N ILE A 114 4.81 1.91 9.26
CA ILE A 114 4.22 0.87 10.13
C ILE A 114 2.86 1.37 10.65
N GLU A 115 2.15 2.16 9.82
CA GLU A 115 0.79 2.58 10.14
C GLU A 115 -0.14 1.36 10.15
N PRO A 116 -1.22 1.37 10.95
CA PRO A 116 -2.14 0.24 11.06
C PRO A 116 -2.65 -0.29 9.71
N GLU A 117 -2.91 0.59 8.74
CA GLU A 117 -3.41 0.23 7.42
C GLU A 117 -2.35 -0.49 6.55
N VAL A 118 -1.06 -0.33 6.87
CA VAL A 118 0.03 -1.10 6.25
C VAL A 118 0.09 -2.50 6.85
N LEU A 119 -0.12 -2.62 8.17
CA LEU A 119 -0.13 -3.90 8.86
C LEU A 119 -1.34 -4.75 8.44
N ASP A 120 -2.52 -4.14 8.32
CA ASP A 120 -3.74 -4.80 7.84
C ASP A 120 -3.56 -5.34 6.41
N LEU A 121 -2.92 -4.56 5.53
CA LEU A 121 -2.54 -5.02 4.19
C LEU A 121 -1.61 -6.24 4.24
N ILE A 122 -0.59 -6.22 5.11
CA ILE A 122 0.33 -7.35 5.26
C ILE A 122 -0.42 -8.59 5.75
N ASP A 123 -1.32 -8.45 6.71
CA ASP A 123 -2.13 -9.56 7.21
C ASP A 123 -3.07 -10.11 6.13
N CYS A 124 -3.63 -9.25 5.28
CA CYS A 124 -4.37 -9.67 4.10
C CYS A 124 -3.50 -10.47 3.13
N LEU A 125 -2.32 -9.95 2.77
CA LEU A 125 -1.39 -10.61 1.85
C LEU A 125 -0.87 -11.95 2.41
N LYS A 126 -0.60 -12.04 3.71
CA LYS A 126 -0.24 -13.30 4.38
C LYS A 126 -1.34 -14.34 4.26
N LYS A 127 -2.60 -13.96 4.45
CA LYS A 127 -3.75 -14.86 4.23
C LYS A 127 -3.89 -15.29 2.77
N MET A 128 -3.35 -14.52 1.82
CA MET A 128 -3.28 -14.87 0.40
C MET A 128 -2.06 -15.74 0.05
N GLY A 129 -1.21 -16.09 1.02
CA GLY A 129 -0.02 -16.93 0.85
C GLY A 129 1.30 -16.17 0.74
N ALA A 130 1.32 -14.85 0.92
CA ALA A 130 2.58 -14.09 0.89
C ALA A 130 3.44 -14.37 2.14
N ASN A 131 4.76 -14.49 1.95
CA ASN A 131 5.72 -14.61 3.05
C ASN A 131 6.32 -13.24 3.38
N ILE A 132 5.90 -12.67 4.52
CA ILE A 132 6.27 -11.32 4.93
C ILE A 132 6.64 -11.30 6.42
N GLU A 133 7.81 -10.79 6.75
CA GLU A 133 8.24 -10.57 8.13
C GLU A 133 8.48 -9.08 8.39
N ILE A 134 8.24 -8.65 9.63
CA ILE A 134 8.39 -7.26 10.05
C ILE A 134 9.33 -7.23 11.24
N ASP A 135 10.40 -6.44 11.12
CA ASP A 135 11.31 -6.11 12.22
C ASP A 135 11.45 -4.59 12.33
N LYS A 136 10.81 -4.01 13.36
CA LYS A 136 10.74 -2.56 13.58
C LYS A 136 10.19 -1.83 12.35
N LYS A 137 11.04 -1.13 11.61
CA LYS A 137 10.72 -0.41 10.37
C LYS A 137 11.29 -1.09 9.12
N ASN A 138 11.66 -2.36 9.24
CA ASN A 138 12.09 -3.20 8.14
C ASN A 138 10.96 -4.19 7.81
N ILE A 139 10.69 -4.34 6.52
CA ILE A 139 9.76 -5.35 6.01
C ILE A 139 10.58 -6.26 5.09
N LEU A 140 10.62 -7.54 5.43
CA LEU A 140 11.27 -8.60 4.66
C LEU A 140 10.18 -9.37 3.92
N ILE A 141 10.36 -9.58 2.63
CA ILE A 141 9.37 -10.20 1.76
C ILE A 141 10.11 -11.24 0.93
N ASP A 142 9.74 -12.51 1.11
CA ASP A 142 10.19 -13.58 0.23
C ASP A 142 9.13 -13.77 -0.85
N GLY A 143 9.46 -13.39 -2.09
CA GLY A 143 8.49 -13.36 -3.16
C GLY A 143 8.09 -14.76 -3.61
N GLN A 144 6.78 -14.94 -3.80
CA GLN A 144 6.12 -16.19 -4.12
C GLN A 144 5.83 -16.30 -5.61
N GLU A 145 5.64 -17.52 -6.12
CA GLU A 145 5.26 -17.70 -7.53
C GLU A 145 3.82 -17.25 -7.81
N THR A 146 2.91 -17.50 -6.86
CA THR A 146 1.51 -17.13 -6.95
C THR A 146 0.93 -16.78 -5.58
N LEU A 147 -0.14 -16.00 -5.58
CA LEU A 147 -1.01 -15.80 -4.42
C LEU A 147 -2.39 -16.38 -4.71
N HIS A 148 -3.14 -16.70 -3.67
CA HIS A 148 -4.51 -17.19 -3.76
C HIS A 148 -5.53 -16.20 -3.19
N GLY A 149 -6.81 -16.41 -3.48
CA GLY A 149 -7.88 -15.64 -2.86
C GLY A 149 -7.95 -15.90 -1.35
N ALA A 150 -8.39 -14.91 -0.58
CA ALA A 150 -8.55 -15.01 0.86
C ALA A 150 -9.74 -14.16 1.34
N SER A 151 -10.29 -14.53 2.50
CA SER A 151 -11.25 -13.68 3.23
C SER A 151 -10.51 -12.88 4.28
N HIS A 152 -10.70 -11.56 4.26
CA HIS A 152 -10.07 -10.65 5.21
C HIS A 152 -11.07 -9.55 5.61
N SER A 153 -11.26 -9.37 6.90
CA SER A 153 -12.04 -8.25 7.45
C SER A 153 -11.13 -7.06 7.61
N VAL A 154 -11.44 -5.96 6.91
CA VAL A 154 -10.68 -4.72 6.99
C VAL A 154 -10.72 -4.17 8.41
N MET A 155 -9.60 -3.63 8.88
CA MET A 155 -9.53 -2.96 10.17
C MET A 155 -10.54 -1.79 10.29
N PHE A 156 -10.87 -1.40 11.52
CA PHE A 156 -11.75 -0.24 11.76
C PHE A 156 -11.07 1.09 11.37
N ASP A 157 -11.85 2.13 11.08
CA ASP A 157 -11.32 3.46 10.76
C ASP A 157 -10.94 4.21 12.05
N ARG A 158 -9.63 4.33 12.29
CA ARG A 158 -9.11 5.05 13.46
C ARG A 158 -9.29 6.57 13.39
N ILE A 159 -9.40 7.15 12.20
CA ILE A 159 -9.60 8.60 12.01
C ILE A 159 -11.06 8.93 12.31
N GLU A 160 -12.00 8.10 11.86
CA GLU A 160 -13.40 8.18 12.27
C GLU A 160 -13.56 8.05 13.79
N ALA A 161 -12.98 7.01 14.39
CA ALA A 161 -13.03 6.79 15.83
C ALA A 161 -12.47 8.00 16.61
N ALA A 162 -11.32 8.54 16.19
CA ALA A 162 -10.72 9.73 16.79
C ALA A 162 -11.60 10.99 16.62
N THR A 163 -12.31 11.10 15.50
CA THR A 163 -13.19 12.25 15.22
C THR A 163 -14.37 12.25 16.19
N PHE A 164 -15.01 11.10 16.41
CA PHE A 164 -16.09 10.97 17.40
C PHE A 164 -15.59 11.18 18.82
N ALA A 165 -14.42 10.62 19.18
CA ALA A 165 -13.77 10.88 20.46
C ALA A 165 -13.64 12.38 20.76
N ILE A 166 -13.10 13.15 19.81
CA ILE A 166 -12.93 14.60 19.94
C ILE A 166 -14.29 15.30 20.08
N ALA A 167 -15.31 14.87 19.32
CA ALA A 167 -16.65 15.44 19.42
C ALA A 167 -17.28 15.23 20.81
N ALA A 168 -17.09 14.06 21.43
CA ALA A 168 -17.50 13.81 22.82
C ALA A 168 -16.81 14.79 23.79
N CYS A 169 -15.50 14.93 23.70
CA CYS A 169 -14.73 15.82 24.56
C CYS A 169 -15.21 17.27 24.48
N ILE A 170 -15.43 17.79 23.26
CA ILE A 170 -15.88 19.18 23.04
C ILE A 170 -17.28 19.40 23.61
N THR A 171 -18.18 18.45 23.40
CA THR A 171 -19.58 18.54 23.85
C THR A 171 -19.76 18.16 25.32
N ARG A 172 -18.69 17.67 25.98
CA ARG A 172 -18.75 17.04 27.31
C ARG A 172 -19.79 15.91 27.35
N GLY A 173 -19.95 15.22 26.22
CA GLY A 173 -20.85 14.09 26.06
C GLY A 173 -20.16 12.78 26.45
N ASN A 174 -20.96 11.74 26.65
CA ASN A 174 -20.48 10.39 26.92
C ASN A 174 -20.83 9.49 25.72
N LEU A 175 -19.83 8.81 25.15
CA LEU A 175 -20.02 7.85 24.08
C LEU A 175 -19.11 6.64 24.26
N ILE A 176 -19.54 5.50 23.69
CA ILE A 176 -18.76 4.26 23.66
C ILE A 176 -18.36 3.99 22.22
N LEU A 177 -17.06 4.05 21.94
CA LEU A 177 -16.50 3.63 20.65
C LEU A 177 -16.38 2.11 20.62
N ARG A 178 -17.20 1.45 19.79
CA ARG A 178 -17.11 0.00 19.55
C ARG A 178 -16.05 -0.28 18.50
N VAL A 179 -14.79 -0.14 18.89
CA VAL A 179 -13.63 -0.47 18.06
C VAL A 179 -13.08 -1.84 18.47
N ALA A 180 -12.93 -2.75 17.52
CA ALA A 180 -12.21 -4.00 17.72
C ALA A 180 -10.71 -3.70 17.65
N ILE A 181 -10.12 -3.24 18.75
CA ILE A 181 -8.68 -3.05 18.84
C ILE A 181 -8.05 -4.43 19.10
N GLN A 182 -7.34 -4.97 18.10
CA GLN A 182 -6.51 -6.16 18.27
C GLN A 182 -5.14 -5.76 18.87
N VAL A 183 -5.20 -5.06 20.00
CA VAL A 183 -4.09 -4.69 20.88
C VAL A 183 -4.69 -4.80 22.29
N SER A 184 -3.98 -5.34 23.27
CA SER A 184 -4.49 -5.77 24.58
C SER A 184 -5.02 -4.64 25.51
N TRP A 185 -5.95 -3.82 25.03
CA TRP A 185 -6.68 -2.83 25.80
C TRP A 185 -8.14 -2.88 25.34
N ASN A 186 -8.90 -3.73 26.01
CA ASN A 186 -10.35 -3.73 25.92
C ASN A 186 -10.85 -2.38 26.49
N TYR A 187 -11.50 -1.60 25.63
CA TYR A 187 -12.21 -0.34 25.91
C TYR A 187 -11.36 0.92 26.11
N LEU A 188 -11.56 1.91 25.24
CA LEU A 188 -11.21 3.31 25.49
C LEU A 188 -12.49 4.03 25.95
N PHE A 189 -12.67 4.18 27.27
CA PHE A 189 -13.68 5.08 27.83
C PHE A 189 -13.10 6.49 27.83
N ILE A 190 -13.77 7.40 27.12
CA ILE A 190 -13.46 8.82 27.15
C ILE A 190 -14.53 9.45 28.06
N CYS A 191 -14.13 9.76 29.29
CA CYS A 191 -14.96 10.44 30.29
C CYS A 191 -15.07 11.94 30.02
#